data_AF-A0AAD3W5Z5-F1
#
_entry.id   AF-A0AAD3W5Z5-F1
#
_cell.length_a   1.000
_cell.length_b   1.000
_cell.length_c   1.000
_cell.angle_alpha   90.00
_cell.angle_beta   90.00
_cell.angle_gamma   90.00
#
_symmetry.space_group_name_H-M   'P 1'
#
loop_
_entity.id
_entity.type
_entity.pdbx_description
1 polymer ?
#
loop_
_entity_poly.entity_id
_entity_poly.type
_entity_poly.pdbx_seq_one_letter_code
_entity_poly.pdbx_strand_id
1 'polypeptide(L)'
;MWTSLPQVRQLLGLGWHRHLPAEAGVTFTSIAILGWSGCKGEEMWKWLEKWHMEAENCALDPRQACAKEDVERRFAEEYGKPYEKSLRGIVDLLVNLGLIYRETHQGEEVLRIPDLLPLPEDCLRLSRAEKAFLEIIREECPFCAGNC
;
A
#
# COMPACT_ATOMS: atom_id res chain seq x y z
N MET A 1 9.34 -11.42 -8.53
CA MET A 1 10.62 -10.87 -8.01
C MET A 1 10.39 -9.77 -6.97
N TRP A 2 9.31 -8.99 -7.01
CA TRP A 2 8.99 -8.00 -5.95
C TRP A 2 8.21 -8.61 -4.76
N THR A 3 7.43 -9.68 -4.99
CA THR A 3 6.73 -10.46 -3.94
C THR A 3 7.67 -11.19 -2.96
N SER A 4 8.98 -11.14 -3.16
CA SER A 4 9.98 -11.62 -2.21
C SER A 4 10.46 -10.56 -1.22
N LEU A 5 10.12 -9.28 -1.43
CA LEU A 5 10.45 -8.22 -0.46
C LEU A 5 9.63 -8.44 0.82
N PRO A 6 10.26 -8.44 2.01
CA PRO A 6 9.57 -8.68 3.28
C PRO A 6 8.37 -7.76 3.50
N GLN A 7 8.52 -6.47 3.17
CA GLN A 7 7.47 -5.45 3.33
C GLN A 7 6.25 -5.73 2.44
N VAL A 8 6.48 -6.14 1.20
CA VAL A 8 5.41 -6.51 0.27
C VAL A 8 4.70 -7.78 0.78
N ARG A 9 5.45 -8.77 1.27
CA ARG A 9 4.85 -9.99 1.84
C ARG A 9 3.98 -9.68 3.04
N GLN A 10 4.43 -8.77 3.90
CA GLN A 10 3.64 -8.33 5.05
C GLN A 10 2.36 -7.62 4.61
N LEU A 11 2.45 -6.69 3.65
CA LEU A 11 1.28 -6.03 3.07
C LEU A 11 0.25 -7.06 2.55
N LEU A 12 0.71 -8.06 1.79
CA LEU A 12 -0.15 -9.11 1.26
C LEU A 12 -0.73 -10.00 2.38
N GLY A 13 0.10 -10.45 3.32
CA GLY A 13 -0.25 -11.36 4.40
C GLY A 13 -1.20 -10.75 5.44
N LEU A 14 -1.19 -9.42 5.59
CA LEU A 14 -2.13 -8.67 6.42
C LEU A 14 -3.43 -8.30 5.68
N GLY A 15 -3.58 -8.68 4.41
CA GLY A 15 -4.80 -8.44 3.64
C GLY A 15 -4.93 -7.03 3.05
N TRP A 16 -3.94 -6.14 3.21
CA TRP A 16 -4.00 -4.75 2.72
C TRP A 16 -4.29 -4.63 1.22
N HIS A 17 -3.86 -5.60 0.42
CA HIS A 17 -4.10 -5.65 -1.03
C HIS A 17 -5.60 -5.66 -1.42
N ARG A 18 -6.50 -5.99 -0.50
CA ARG A 18 -7.96 -5.96 -0.72
C ARG A 18 -8.61 -4.62 -0.40
N HIS A 19 -7.91 -3.81 0.39
CA HIS A 19 -8.40 -2.56 0.94
C HIS A 19 -7.73 -1.35 0.29
N LEU A 20 -6.52 -1.48 -0.26
CA LEU A 20 -5.86 -0.38 -0.92
C LEU A 20 -6.35 -0.19 -2.36
N PRO A 21 -6.59 1.05 -2.79
CA PRO A 21 -6.65 1.40 -4.21
C PRO A 21 -5.39 0.90 -4.94
N ALA A 22 -5.54 0.53 -6.20
CA ALA A 22 -4.45 -0.05 -6.98
C ALA A 22 -3.22 0.87 -7.03
N GLU A 23 -3.42 2.17 -7.19
CA GLU A 23 -2.38 3.19 -7.18
C GLU A 23 -1.61 3.22 -5.86
N ALA A 24 -2.28 3.10 -4.71
CA ALA A 24 -1.63 3.07 -3.41
C ALA A 24 -0.80 1.78 -3.22
N GLY A 25 -1.33 0.64 -3.65
CA GLY A 25 -0.61 -0.64 -3.61
C GLY A 25 0.64 -0.64 -4.50
N VAL A 26 0.55 -0.05 -5.70
CA VAL A 26 1.69 0.11 -6.60
C VAL A 26 2.73 1.06 -6.00
N THR A 27 2.32 2.23 -5.52
CA THR A 27 3.24 3.20 -4.89
C THR A 27 3.95 2.61 -3.68
N PHE A 28 3.24 1.86 -2.81
CA PHE A 28 3.87 1.15 -1.69
C PHE A 28 4.95 0.17 -2.17
N THR A 29 4.65 -0.63 -3.21
CA THR A 29 5.58 -1.60 -3.77
C THR A 29 6.81 -0.90 -4.38
N SER A 30 6.60 0.20 -5.08
CA SER A 30 7.68 1.04 -5.62
C SER A 30 8.59 1.60 -4.53
N ILE A 31 8.01 2.08 -3.42
CA ILE A 31 8.79 2.54 -2.25
C ILE A 31 9.60 1.39 -1.65
N ALA A 32 9.03 0.19 -1.53
CA ALA A 32 9.76 -0.98 -1.04
C ALA A 32 10.97 -1.33 -1.92
N ILE A 33 10.82 -1.26 -3.24
CA ILE A 33 11.91 -1.51 -4.19
C ILE A 33 13.00 -0.45 -4.08
N LEU A 34 12.62 0.83 -4.03
CA LEU A 34 13.58 1.95 -3.93
C LEU A 34 14.31 1.99 -2.59
N GLY A 35 13.61 1.65 -1.51
CA GLY A 35 14.22 1.50 -0.19
C GLY A 35 15.26 0.39 -0.17
N TRP A 36 14.99 -0.74 -0.84
CA TRP A 36 15.95 -1.83 -0.98
C TRP A 36 17.17 -1.45 -1.84
N SER A 37 16.99 -0.61 -2.86
CA SER A 37 18.10 -0.12 -3.70
C SER A 37 18.88 1.05 -3.09
N GLY A 38 18.41 1.62 -1.97
CA GLY A 38 19.02 2.79 -1.32
C GLY A 38 18.76 4.12 -2.04
N CYS A 39 17.77 4.16 -2.94
CA CYS A 39 17.42 5.37 -3.68
C CYS A 39 16.69 6.37 -2.76
N LYS A 40 17.05 7.65 -2.86
CA LYS A 40 16.57 8.74 -1.98
C LYS A 40 16.48 10.07 -2.73
N GLY A 41 15.91 11.08 -2.07
CA GLY A 41 15.83 12.45 -2.57
C GLY A 41 15.14 12.55 -3.94
N GLU A 42 15.67 13.42 -4.79
CA GLU A 42 15.12 13.69 -6.12
C GLU A 42 15.14 12.47 -7.05
N GLU A 43 16.13 11.57 -6.90
CA GLU A 43 16.21 10.37 -7.73
C GLU A 43 15.06 9.39 -7.41
N MET A 44 14.76 9.21 -6.12
CA MET A 44 13.62 8.41 -5.68
C MET A 44 12.31 8.95 -6.24
N TRP A 45 12.09 10.27 -6.14
CA TRP A 45 10.87 10.90 -6.64
C TRP A 45 10.72 10.74 -8.17
N LYS A 46 11.79 10.89 -8.95
CA LYS A 46 11.76 10.65 -10.40
C LYS A 46 11.33 9.23 -10.76
N TRP A 47 11.83 8.23 -10.03
CA TRP A 47 11.43 6.83 -10.25
C TRP A 47 9.97 6.59 -9.88
N LEU A 48 9.52 7.14 -8.75
CA LEU A 48 8.12 7.05 -8.33
C LEU A 48 7.18 7.70 -9.33
N GLU A 49 7.51 8.90 -9.84
CA GLU A 49 6.71 9.59 -10.85
C GLU A 49 6.61 8.78 -12.14
N LYS A 50 7.74 8.25 -12.61
CA LYS A 50 7.78 7.39 -13.80
C LYS A 50 6.86 6.18 -13.65
N TRP A 51 7.00 5.42 -12.56
CA TRP A 51 6.20 4.21 -12.36
C TRP A 51 4.74 4.50 -12.06
N HIS A 52 4.43 5.61 -11.40
CA HIS A 52 3.06 6.05 -11.21
C HIS A 52 2.40 6.35 -12.56
N MET A 53 3.05 7.12 -13.45
CA MET A 53 2.53 7.36 -14.80
C MET A 53 2.40 6.08 -15.62
N GLU A 54 3.36 5.15 -15.54
CA GLU A 54 3.27 3.86 -16.23
C GLU A 54 2.06 3.04 -15.73
N ALA A 55 1.77 3.07 -14.43
CA ALA A 55 0.63 2.39 -13.85
C ALA A 55 -0.70 3.04 -14.26
N GLU A 56 -0.77 4.37 -14.29
CA GLU A 56 -1.97 5.11 -14.73
C GLU A 56 -2.30 4.86 -16.21
N ASN A 57 -1.27 4.73 -17.05
CA ASN A 57 -1.42 4.48 -18.48
C ASN A 57 -1.62 2.99 -18.83
N CYS A 58 -1.62 2.11 -17.84
CA CYS A 58 -1.83 0.69 -18.07
C CYS A 58 -3.29 0.42 -18.49
N ALA A 59 -3.48 -0.11 -19.70
CA ALA A 59 -4.79 -0.47 -20.19
C ALA A 59 -5.35 -1.67 -19.40
N LEU A 60 -6.46 -1.44 -18.70
CA LEU A 60 -7.16 -2.49 -17.96
C LEU A 60 -8.22 -3.15 -18.84
N ASP A 61 -8.33 -4.47 -18.73
CA ASP A 61 -9.49 -5.17 -19.30
C ASP A 61 -10.78 -4.82 -18.51
N PRO A 62 -11.98 -5.08 -19.05
CA PRO A 62 -13.23 -4.72 -18.38
C PRO A 62 -13.41 -5.34 -16.99
N ARG A 63 -12.88 -6.54 -16.74
CA ARG A 63 -12.97 -7.17 -15.41
C ARG A 63 -12.04 -6.49 -14.42
N GLN A 64 -10.83 -6.15 -14.86
CA GLN A 64 -9.85 -5.40 -14.06
C GLN A 64 -10.35 -4.00 -13.72
N ALA A 65 -10.97 -3.31 -14.68
CA ALA A 65 -11.56 -2.00 -14.47
C ALA A 65 -12.70 -2.06 -13.42
N CYS A 66 -13.61 -3.03 -13.54
CA CYS A 66 -14.69 -3.23 -12.58
C CYS A 66 -14.15 -3.56 -11.17
N ALA A 67 -13.11 -4.41 -11.07
CA ALA A 67 -12.48 -4.73 -9.80
C ALA A 67 -11.81 -3.50 -9.16
N LYS A 68 -11.15 -2.66 -9.97
CA LYS A 68 -10.55 -1.39 -9.51
C LYS A 68 -11.63 -0.46 -8.94
N GLU A 69 -12.73 -0.26 -9.66
CA GLU A 69 -13.84 0.58 -9.22
C GLU A 69 -14.47 0.08 -7.91
N ASP A 70 -14.68 -1.24 -7.76
CA ASP A 70 -15.22 -1.79 -6.52
C ASP A 70 -14.28 -1.57 -5.33
N VAL A 71 -12.97 -1.80 -5.50
CA VAL A 71 -11.98 -1.56 -4.45
C VAL A 71 -11.91 -0.08 -4.09
N GLU A 72 -11.90 0.83 -5.06
CA GLU A 72 -11.90 2.27 -4.81
C GLU A 72 -13.15 2.72 -4.04
N ARG A 73 -14.32 2.18 -4.41
CA ARG A 73 -15.58 2.46 -3.71
C ARG A 73 -15.54 1.95 -2.27
N ARG A 74 -15.18 0.68 -2.04
CA ARG A 74 -15.07 0.09 -0.69
C ARG A 74 -14.06 0.87 0.15
N PHE A 75 -12.91 1.21 -0.42
CA PHE A 75 -11.91 2.00 0.27
C PHE A 75 -12.42 3.39 0.67
N ALA A 76 -13.14 4.09 -0.20
CA ALA A 76 -13.71 5.39 0.14
C ALA A 76 -14.73 5.29 1.30
N GLU A 77 -15.55 4.23 1.33
CA GLU A 77 -16.50 3.95 2.42
C GLU A 77 -15.75 3.65 3.74
N GLU A 78 -14.70 2.82 3.69
CA GLU A 78 -13.91 2.38 4.85
C GLU A 78 -13.00 3.50 5.40
N TYR A 79 -12.35 4.25 4.52
CA TYR A 79 -11.42 5.34 4.88
C TYR A 79 -12.16 6.59 5.33
N GLY A 80 -13.38 6.83 4.80
CA GLY A 80 -14.29 7.87 5.27
C GLY A 80 -13.90 9.30 4.91
N LYS A 81 -12.85 9.50 4.09
CA LYS A 81 -12.45 10.82 3.58
C LYS A 81 -11.85 10.71 2.17
N PRO A 82 -11.96 11.75 1.34
CA PRO A 82 -11.28 11.75 0.04
C PRO A 82 -9.76 11.75 0.21
N TYR A 83 -9.07 11.24 -0.79
CA TYR A 83 -7.62 11.35 -0.94
C TYR A 83 -7.29 11.89 -2.33
N GLU A 84 -6.14 12.53 -2.45
CA GLU A 84 -5.65 13.05 -3.73
C GLU A 84 -4.96 11.93 -4.52
N LYS A 85 -5.33 11.78 -5.79
CA LYS A 85 -4.81 10.71 -6.66
C LYS A 85 -3.43 11.00 -7.26
N SER A 86 -2.90 12.21 -7.11
CA SER A 86 -1.53 12.53 -7.51
C SER A 86 -0.53 11.68 -6.73
N LEU A 87 0.65 11.42 -7.27
CA LEU A 87 1.69 10.66 -6.55
C LEU A 87 1.94 11.20 -5.13
N ARG A 88 2.02 12.53 -4.95
CA ARG A 88 2.21 13.15 -3.63
C ARG A 88 1.03 12.87 -2.71
N GLY A 89 -0.20 12.98 -3.23
CA GLY A 89 -1.43 12.62 -2.52
C GLY A 89 -1.49 11.14 -2.11
N ILE A 90 -1.01 10.23 -2.95
CA ILE A 90 -0.91 8.81 -2.63
C ILE A 90 0.16 8.55 -1.56
N VAL A 91 1.30 9.23 -1.63
CA VAL A 91 2.31 9.14 -0.55
C VAL A 91 1.73 9.66 0.76
N ASP A 92 1.01 10.79 0.74
CA ASP A 92 0.34 11.32 1.94
C ASP A 92 -0.73 10.35 2.47
N LEU A 93 -1.47 9.68 1.58
CA LEU A 93 -2.41 8.61 1.96
C LEU A 93 -1.69 7.48 2.70
N LEU A 94 -0.60 6.96 2.13
CA LEU A 94 0.18 5.87 2.72
C LEU A 94 0.80 6.28 4.06
N VAL A 95 1.23 7.53 4.21
CA VAL A 95 1.68 8.09 5.50
C VAL A 95 0.54 8.13 6.51
N ASN A 96 -0.63 8.61 6.11
CA ASN A 96 -1.81 8.69 6.98
C ASN A 96 -2.31 7.32 7.45
N LEU A 97 -2.12 6.28 6.63
CA LEU A 97 -2.41 4.89 6.98
C LEU A 97 -1.30 4.23 7.81
N GLY A 98 -0.19 4.93 8.09
CA GLY A 98 0.95 4.37 8.81
C GLY A 98 1.70 3.28 8.03
N LEU A 99 1.48 3.17 6.73
CA LEU A 99 2.13 2.18 5.87
C LEU A 99 3.55 2.61 5.46
N ILE A 100 3.80 3.91 5.44
CA ILE A 100 5.12 4.51 5.23
C ILE A 100 5.31 5.70 6.16
N TYR A 101 6.54 6.17 6.30
CA TYR A 101 6.86 7.45 6.92
C TYR A 101 7.96 8.17 6.14
N ARG A 102 8.00 9.49 6.31
CA ARG A 102 9.01 10.37 5.71
C ARG A 102 10.13 10.62 6.70
N GLU A 103 11.37 10.49 6.25
CA GLU A 103 12.56 10.84 7.00
C GLU A 103 13.48 11.73 6.17
N THR A 104 14.40 12.42 6.86
CA THR A 104 15.52 13.10 6.22
C THR A 104 16.81 12.38 6.58
N HIS A 105 17.53 11.90 5.57
CA HIS A 105 18.83 11.25 5.73
C HIS A 105 19.88 12.00 4.91
N GLN A 106 20.90 12.55 5.60
CA GLN A 106 21.96 13.35 4.96
C GLN A 106 21.43 14.53 4.12
N GLY A 107 20.35 15.18 4.56
CA GLY A 107 19.73 16.30 3.86
C GLY A 107 18.79 15.92 2.71
N GLU A 108 18.61 14.63 2.44
CA GLU A 108 17.70 14.13 1.41
C GLU A 108 16.48 13.45 2.03
N GLU A 109 15.32 13.62 1.40
CA GLU A 109 14.09 12.92 1.79
C GLU A 109 14.22 11.43 1.49
N VAL A 110 13.74 10.59 2.43
CA VAL A 110 13.63 9.15 2.27
C VAL A 110 12.22 8.73 2.66
N LEU A 111 11.60 7.87 1.84
CA LEU A 111 10.38 7.17 2.20
C LEU A 111 10.75 5.80 2.77
N ARG A 112 10.29 5.51 3.98
CA ARG A 112 10.55 4.24 4.66
C ARG A 112 9.26 3.52 4.99
N ILE A 113 9.35 2.20 5.01
CA ILE A 113 8.28 1.30 5.44
C ILE A 113 8.61 0.83 6.86
N PRO A 114 7.68 0.86 7.83
CA PRO A 114 7.88 0.30 9.15
C PRO A 114 8.23 -1.19 9.11
N ASP A 115 8.99 -1.67 10.10
CA ASP A 115 9.28 -3.10 10.25
C ASP A 115 8.01 -3.93 10.52
N LEU A 116 7.03 -3.30 11.16
CA LEU A 116 5.71 -3.85 11.43
C LEU A 116 4.64 -2.92 10.88
N LEU A 117 3.93 -3.40 9.85
CA LEU A 117 2.77 -2.70 9.31
C LEU A 117 1.56 -2.81 10.26
N PRO A 118 0.72 -1.76 10.36
CA PRO A 118 -0.55 -1.83 11.05
C PRO A 118 -1.51 -2.80 10.35
N LEU A 119 -2.55 -3.26 11.05
CA LEU A 119 -3.64 -4.01 10.42
C LEU A 119 -4.60 -3.04 9.72
N PRO A 120 -5.29 -3.46 8.63
CA PRO A 120 -6.31 -2.64 7.99
C PRO A 120 -7.38 -2.14 8.99
N GLU A 121 -7.76 -2.96 9.96
CA GLU A 121 -8.77 -2.61 10.98
C GLU A 121 -8.32 -1.53 11.97
N ASP A 122 -7.01 -1.32 12.12
CA ASP A 122 -6.46 -0.26 12.98
C ASP A 122 -6.55 1.12 12.29
N CYS A 123 -6.62 1.12 10.96
CA CYS A 123 -6.54 2.33 10.13
C CYS A 123 -7.85 2.65 9.39
N LEU A 124 -8.69 1.65 9.15
CA LEU A 124 -9.91 1.73 8.35
C LEU A 124 -11.15 1.33 9.16
N ARG A 125 -12.30 1.91 8.83
CA ARG A 125 -13.59 1.55 9.42
C ARG A 125 -14.22 0.38 8.68
N LEU A 126 -13.67 -0.82 8.92
CA LEU A 126 -14.11 -2.04 8.25
C LEU A 126 -15.50 -2.51 8.70
N SER A 127 -16.28 -3.01 7.75
CA SER A 127 -17.54 -3.70 8.03
C SER A 127 -17.31 -5.02 8.79
N ARG A 128 -18.35 -5.57 9.44
CA ARG A 128 -18.26 -6.89 10.08
C ARG A 128 -17.85 -8.00 9.10
N ALA A 129 -18.31 -7.92 7.85
CA ALA A 129 -17.99 -8.90 6.82
C ALA A 129 -16.50 -8.85 6.44
N GLU A 130 -15.95 -7.64 6.29
CA GLU A 130 -14.53 -7.44 5.97
C GLU A 130 -13.63 -7.89 7.13
N LYS A 131 -14.03 -7.63 8.38
CA LYS A 131 -13.31 -8.13 9.56
C LYS A 131 -13.28 -9.66 9.62
N ALA A 132 -14.43 -10.31 9.44
CA ALA A 132 -14.52 -11.76 9.41
C ALA A 132 -13.66 -12.37 8.28
N PHE A 133 -13.57 -11.70 7.13
CA PHE A 133 -12.70 -12.14 6.04
C PHE A 133 -11.21 -12.04 6.41
N LEU A 134 -10.80 -10.98 7.10
CA LEU A 134 -9.42 -10.84 7.59
C LEU A 134 -9.06 -11.89 8.64
N GLU A 135 -10.01 -12.30 9.50
CA GLU A 135 -9.80 -13.38 10.47
C GLU A 135 -9.49 -14.71 9.76
N ILE A 136 -10.22 -15.04 8.69
CA ILE A 136 -9.94 -16.24 7.87
C ILE A 136 -8.54 -16.18 7.27
N ILE A 137 -8.14 -15.02 6.69
CA ILE A 137 -6.79 -14.87 6.15
C ILE A 137 -5.73 -15.08 7.24
N ARG A 138 -5.95 -14.58 8.46
CA ARG A 138 -4.98 -14.69 9.56
C ARG A 138 -4.80 -16.13 10.04
N GLU A 139 -5.88 -16.91 10.08
CA GLU A 139 -5.82 -18.33 10.44
C GLU A 139 -5.03 -19.16 9.40
N GLU A 140 -5.03 -18.72 8.14
CA GLU A 140 -4.30 -19.37 7.04
C GLU A 140 -2.90 -18.76 6.80
N CYS A 141 -2.54 -17.65 7.47
CA CYS A 141 -1.30 -16.92 7.22
C CYS A 141 -0.16 -17.44 8.14
N PRO A 142 0.90 -18.07 7.58
CA PRO A 142 1.99 -18.63 8.37
C PRO A 142 2.85 -17.60 9.12
N PHE A 143 2.66 -16.30 8.85
CA PHE A 143 3.32 -15.19 9.56
C PHE A 143 2.53 -14.70 10.79
N CYS A 144 1.22 -14.98 10.84
CA CYS A 144 0.34 -14.58 11.95
C CYS A 144 0.19 -15.69 13.00
N ALA A 145 0.37 -16.95 12.61
CA ALA A 145 0.20 -18.13 13.48
C ALA A 145 1.33 -18.35 14.52
N GLY A 146 2.21 -17.36 14.73
CA GLY A 146 3.48 -17.53 15.45
C GLY A 146 3.72 -16.62 16.66
N ASN A 147 2.73 -15.90 17.17
CA ASN A 147 2.87 -15.13 18.42
C ASN A 147 1.66 -15.37 19.35
N CYS A 148 1.70 -16.49 20.06
CA CYS A 148 1.03 -16.70 21.35
C CYS A 148 2.08 -17.20 22.34
#